data_AF-A0A1X7A6E3-F1
#
_entry.id   AF-A0A1X7A6E3-F1
#
_cell.length_a   1.000
_cell.length_b   1.000
_cell.length_c   1.000
_cell.angle_alpha   90.00
_cell.angle_beta   90.00
_cell.angle_gamma   90.00
#
_symmetry.space_group_name_H-M   'P 1'
#
loop_
_entity.id
_entity.type
_entity.pdbx_description
1 polymer ?
#
loop_
_entity_poly.entity_id
_entity_poly.type
_entity_poly.pdbx_seq_one_letter_code
_entity_poly.pdbx_strand_id
1 'polypeptide(L)' 'MTRYKLASLVAATALVFGASAATATPYESAEIQLRPYVGDVDLSDFNQTEIASLMNVLNSGDSFGDTESVLESLIRQYR' A
#
# COMPACT_ATOMS: atom_id res chain seq x y z
N MET A 1 -27.10 24.04 36.34
CA MET A 1 -26.15 22.94 36.05
C MET A 1 -25.83 22.96 34.56
N THR A 2 -24.87 23.78 34.16
CA THR A 2 -24.50 24.02 32.75
C THR A 2 -23.28 23.17 32.40
N ARG A 3 -23.45 22.23 31.47
CA ARG A 3 -22.44 21.23 31.06
C ARG A 3 -21.54 21.83 29.98
N TYR A 4 -20.31 22.21 30.32
CA TYR A 4 -19.31 22.63 29.35
C TYR A 4 -18.59 21.41 28.78
N LYS A 5 -18.91 21.10 27.52
CA LYS A 5 -18.26 20.07 26.71
C LYS A 5 -16.82 20.48 26.43
N LEU A 6 -15.88 19.62 26.83
CA LEU A 6 -14.47 19.71 26.50
C LEU A 6 -14.30 19.57 24.98
N ALA A 7 -13.90 20.65 24.31
CA ALA A 7 -13.50 20.63 22.91
C ALA A 7 -11.99 20.45 22.83
N SER A 8 -11.53 19.20 22.76
CA SER A 8 -10.14 18.84 22.48
C SER A 8 -9.88 19.01 20.98
N LEU A 9 -9.29 20.14 20.60
CA LEU A 9 -8.82 20.39 19.23
C LEU A 9 -7.45 19.72 19.06
N VAL A 10 -7.45 18.54 18.44
CA VAL A 10 -6.23 17.83 18.03
C VAL A 10 -5.59 18.61 16.87
N ALA A 11 -4.38 19.12 17.09
CA ALA A 11 -3.58 19.76 16.06
C ALA A 11 -3.02 18.70 15.11
N ALA A 12 -3.53 18.67 13.89
CA ALA A 12 -3.09 17.79 12.82
C ALA A 12 -1.64 18.14 12.42
N THR A 13 -0.72 17.20 12.63
CA THR A 13 0.64 17.29 12.11
C THR A 13 0.62 16.83 10.65
N ALA A 14 0.78 17.76 9.71
CA ALA A 14 0.87 17.45 8.30
C ALA A 14 2.22 16.78 7.99
N LEU A 15 2.18 15.48 7.68
CA LEU A 15 3.33 14.74 7.18
C LEU A 15 3.59 15.13 5.73
N VAL A 16 4.66 15.87 5.47
CA VAL A 16 5.22 16.06 4.13
C VAL A 16 6.14 14.87 3.85
N PHE A 17 5.67 13.91 3.07
CA PHE A 17 6.52 12.86 2.52
C PHE A 17 7.10 13.32 1.19
N GLY A 18 8.42 13.55 1.16
CA GLY A 18 9.18 13.76 -0.07
C GLY A 18 9.29 12.45 -0.84
N ALA A 19 8.62 12.36 -1.98
CA ALA A 19 8.76 11.24 -2.91
C ALA A 19 10.02 11.44 -3.77
N SER A 20 11.09 10.69 -3.47
CA SER A 20 12.19 10.49 -4.39
C SER A 20 11.80 9.41 -5.39
N ALA A 21 11.40 9.82 -6.60
CA ALA A 21 11.04 8.93 -7.70
C ALA A 21 12.29 8.21 -8.23
N ALA A 22 12.54 7.00 -7.75
CA ALA A 22 13.44 6.05 -8.39
C ALA A 22 12.76 5.55 -9.67
N THR A 23 13.28 5.93 -10.84
CA THR A 23 12.84 5.44 -12.15
C THR A 23 13.41 4.06 -12.43
N ALA A 24 13.16 3.11 -11.53
CA ALA A 24 13.14 1.71 -11.95
C ALA A 24 11.83 1.51 -12.72
N THR A 25 11.84 0.70 -13.78
CA THR A 25 10.60 0.24 -14.40
C THR A 25 9.69 -0.25 -13.27
N PRO A 26 8.50 0.36 -13.08
CA PRO A 26 7.69 0.11 -11.89
C PRO A 26 7.35 -1.38 -11.75
N TYR A 27 7.35 -2.08 -12.89
CA TYR A 27 7.14 -3.50 -13.03
C TYR A 27 8.22 -4.37 -12.35
N GLU A 28 9.49 -4.32 -12.80
CA GLU A 28 10.53 -5.22 -12.27
C GLU A 28 10.82 -4.96 -10.79
N SER A 29 10.74 -3.70 -10.38
CA SER A 29 10.88 -3.35 -8.95
C SER A 29 9.70 -3.78 -8.12
N ALA A 30 8.48 -3.77 -8.66
CA ALA A 30 7.29 -4.28 -7.97
C ALA A 30 7.35 -5.80 -7.85
N GLU A 31 7.77 -6.53 -8.87
CA GLU A 31 7.92 -7.99 -8.81
C GLU A 31 8.86 -8.42 -7.69
N ILE A 32 10.06 -7.84 -7.62
CA ILE A 32 11.05 -8.18 -6.59
C ILE A 32 10.48 -7.91 -5.18
N GLN A 33 9.71 -6.84 -5.04
CA GLN A 33 9.13 -6.41 -3.77
C GLN A 33 7.89 -7.21 -3.37
N LEU A 34 7.08 -7.67 -4.33
CA LEU A 34 5.87 -8.46 -4.10
C LEU A 34 6.16 -9.94 -3.91
N ARG A 35 7.20 -10.47 -4.56
CA ARG A 35 7.61 -11.89 -4.48
C ARG A 35 7.59 -12.50 -3.07
N PRO A 36 8.07 -11.85 -2.00
CA PRO A 36 8.00 -12.43 -0.65
C PRO A 36 6.58 -12.59 -0.09
N TYR A 37 5.59 -11.86 -0.62
CA TYR A 37 4.19 -11.90 -0.17
C TYR A 37 3.31 -12.76 -1.08
N VAL A 38 3.51 -12.65 -2.39
CA VAL A 38 2.62 -13.28 -3.38
C VAL A 38 3.21 -14.55 -3.98
N GLY A 39 4.47 -14.87 -3.66
CA GLY A 39 5.17 -16.03 -4.18
C GLY A 39 5.50 -15.90 -5.66
N ASP A 40 5.25 -16.98 -6.41
CA ASP A 40 5.54 -17.12 -7.85
C ASP A 40 4.39 -16.61 -8.73
N VAL A 41 3.62 -15.63 -8.26
CA VAL A 41 2.57 -15.02 -9.08
C VAL A 41 3.23 -14.26 -10.21
N ASP A 42 2.96 -14.68 -11.44
CA ASP A 42 3.35 -13.92 -12.63
C ASP A 42 2.56 -12.61 -12.64
N LEU A 43 3.28 -11.51 -12.44
CA LEU A 43 2.70 -10.18 -12.49
C LEU A 43 2.66 -9.65 -13.93
N SER A 44 3.20 -10.38 -14.93
CA SER A 44 3.44 -9.89 -16.30
C SER A 44 2.13 -9.64 -17.03
N ASP A 45 1.12 -10.41 -16.66
CA ASP A 45 -0.27 -10.24 -17.08
C ASP A 45 -0.98 -9.06 -16.40
N PHE A 46 -0.35 -8.35 -15.46
CA PHE A 46 -0.95 -7.24 -14.75
C PHE A 46 -0.70 -5.89 -15.44
N ASN A 47 -1.80 -5.20 -15.61
CA ASN A 47 -1.97 -3.77 -15.45
C ASN A 47 -0.88 -2.91 -14.79
N GLN A 48 -0.40 -1.81 -15.40
CA GLN A 48 0.35 -0.79 -14.63
C GLN A 48 -0.45 -0.21 -13.45
N THR A 49 -1.77 -0.03 -13.60
CA THR A 49 -2.68 0.44 -12.54
C THR A 49 -2.93 -0.65 -11.48
N GLU A 50 -2.97 -1.92 -11.89
CA GLU A 50 -3.11 -3.05 -10.96
C GLU A 50 -1.83 -3.20 -10.12
N ILE A 51 -0.65 -3.11 -10.75
CA ILE A 51 0.64 -3.12 -10.07
C ILE A 51 0.79 -1.91 -9.15
N ALA A 52 0.37 -0.72 -9.58
CA ALA A 52 0.38 0.46 -8.72
C ALA A 52 -0.51 0.27 -7.48
N SER A 53 -1.63 -0.44 -7.61
CA SER A 53 -2.52 -0.75 -6.47
C SER A 53 -1.86 -1.75 -5.51
N LEU A 54 -1.24 -2.82 -6.03
CA LEU A 54 -0.47 -3.78 -5.23
C LEU A 54 0.70 -3.10 -4.49
N MET A 55 1.44 -2.23 -5.20
CA MET A 55 2.49 -1.41 -4.61
C MET A 55 1.98 -0.45 -3.55
N ASN A 56 0.78 0.13 -3.72
CA ASN A 56 0.20 0.99 -2.71
C ASN A 56 -0.12 0.22 -1.41
N VAL A 57 -0.61 -1.02 -1.53
CA VAL A 57 -0.82 -1.91 -0.36
C VAL A 57 0.52 -2.19 0.34
N LEU A 58 1.55 -2.55 -0.43
CA LEU A 58 2.88 -2.80 0.14
C LEU A 58 3.46 -1.57 0.87
N ASN A 59 3.26 -0.37 0.30
CA ASN A 59 3.75 0.88 0.88
C ASN A 59 2.85 1.43 2.01
N SER A 60 1.70 0.81 2.30
CA SER A 60 0.79 1.27 3.36
C SER A 60 1.36 1.05 4.77
N GLY A 61 2.41 0.24 4.91
CA GLY A 61 3.14 0.06 6.17
C GLY A 61 2.45 -0.87 7.18
N ASP A 62 1.48 -1.66 6.73
CA ASP A 62 0.82 -2.68 7.53
C ASP A 62 1.76 -3.83 7.91
N SER A 63 1.34 -4.63 8.90
CA SER A 63 2.09 -5.82 9.29
C SER A 63 2.21 -6.79 8.11
N PHE A 64 3.29 -7.57 8.08
CA PHE A 64 3.58 -8.48 6.97
C PHE A 64 2.41 -9.43 6.65
N GLY A 65 1.77 -10.01 7.67
CA GLY A 65 0.63 -10.93 7.49
C GLY A 65 -0.66 -10.25 7.00
N ASP A 66 -0.93 -9.02 7.45
CA ASP A 66 -2.04 -8.22 6.93
C ASP A 66 -1.80 -7.83 5.47
N THR A 67 -0.56 -7.41 5.15
CA THR A 67 -0.14 -7.06 3.78
C THR A 67 -0.29 -8.25 2.85
N GLU A 68 0.18 -9.44 3.25
CA GLU A 68 0.03 -10.70 2.50
C GLU A 68 -1.44 -11.02 2.21
N SER A 69 -2.29 -11.01 3.25
CA SER A 69 -3.72 -11.30 3.11
C SER A 69 -4.43 -10.33 2.16
N VAL A 70 -4.09 -9.04 2.23
CA VAL A 70 -4.67 -8.02 1.36
C VAL A 70 -4.16 -8.16 -0.08
N LEU A 71 -2.86 -8.41 -0.28
CA LEU A 71 -2.26 -8.64 -1.59
C LEU A 71 -2.86 -9.86 -2.28
N GLU A 72 -2.97 -10.98 -1.58
CA GLU A 72 -3.61 -12.19 -2.12
C GLU A 72 -5.07 -11.93 -2.49
N SER A 73 -5.82 -11.22 -1.63
CA SER A 73 -7.21 -10.89 -1.92
C SER A 73 -7.35 -9.99 -3.15
N LEU A 74 -6.42 -9.04 -3.32
CA LEU A 74 -6.42 -8.12 -4.44
C LEU A 74 -6.03 -8.83 -5.75
N ILE A 75 -5.06 -9.75 -5.71
CA ILE A 75 -4.72 -10.61 -6.84
C ILE A 75 -5.90 -11.47 -7.28
N ARG A 76 -6.61 -12.10 -6.34
CA ARG A 76 -7.85 -12.85 -6.60
C ARG A 76 -9.02 -11.99 -7.09
N GLN A 77 -8.95 -10.67 -6.96
CA GLN A 77 -9.96 -9.78 -7.51
C GLN A 77 -9.69 -9.45 -8.98
N TYR A 78 -8.41 -9.43 -9.36
CA TYR A 78 -7.99 -9.18 -10.74
C TYR A 78 -8.10 -10.43 -11.64
N ARG A 79 -8.33 -11.63 -11.06
CA ARG A 79 -8.36 -12.92 -11.76
C ARG A 79 -9.55 -13.77 -11.30
#